data_AF-A0A2N7W704-F1
#
_entry.id   AF-A0A2N7W704-F1
#
_cell.length_a   1.000
_cell.length_b   1.000
_cell.length_c   1.000
_cell.angle_alpha   90.00
_cell.angle_beta   90.00
_cell.angle_gamma   90.00
#
_symmetry.space_group_name_H-M   'P 1'
#
loop_
_entity.id
_entity.type
_entity.pdbx_description
1 polymer ?
#
loop_
_entity_poly.entity_id
_entity_poly.type
_entity_poly.pdbx_seq_one_letter_code
_entity_poly.pdbx_strand_id
1 'polypeptide(L)'
;MQNYGLAHVWAQGDFVTRGIALALLVMSVMSWSVIVIKGWNVMRLNRLTKNAEQAFWHSDDLADGVKKLGAGSSTPHDNPFLALALSGQEAADHHHQTQPHLHDRMDVSDWVTRCLKDTMDESVARMQSGLAILASIGSTAPFVGLFGTVWGIYHALLAIGASGQSSIDQVAGPVGEALIMTAFGLFVAIPAVLGYNALTRANKAIVAKLSRFAHGLHAFFVTGARLSSSKRGDGLRLATRAN
;
A
#
# COMPACT_ATOMS: atom_id res chain seq x y z
N MET A 1 -42.20 0.00 -24.31
CA MET A 1 -40.86 0.36 -23.83
C MET A 1 -40.51 -0.64 -22.73
N GLN A 2 -40.00 -1.80 -23.11
CA GLN A 2 -39.61 -2.83 -22.14
C GLN A 2 -38.24 -2.47 -21.56
N ASN A 3 -38.18 -2.44 -20.24
CA ASN A 3 -37.02 -2.03 -19.46
C ASN A 3 -35.88 -3.05 -19.64
N TYR A 4 -34.96 -2.78 -20.57
CA TYR A 4 -33.62 -3.37 -20.59
C TYR A 4 -32.86 -2.86 -19.37
N GLY A 5 -32.99 -3.57 -18.26
CA GLY A 5 -32.41 -3.17 -16.98
C GLY A 5 -31.90 -4.37 -16.20
N LEU A 6 -31.01 -4.09 -15.25
CA LEU A 6 -30.43 -5.07 -14.30
C LEU A 6 -31.47 -6.03 -13.71
N ALA A 7 -32.73 -5.60 -13.59
CA ALA A 7 -33.87 -6.42 -13.15
C ALA A 7 -34.25 -7.56 -14.11
N HIS A 8 -34.14 -7.39 -15.43
CA HIS A 8 -34.40 -8.45 -16.41
C HIS A 8 -33.28 -9.49 -16.41
N VAL A 9 -32.02 -9.05 -16.36
CA VAL A 9 -30.83 -9.90 -16.19
C VAL A 9 -30.89 -10.67 -14.87
N TRP A 10 -31.41 -10.05 -13.79
CA TRP A 10 -31.62 -10.77 -12.54
C TRP A 10 -32.74 -11.80 -12.67
N ALA A 11 -33.88 -11.46 -13.28
CA ALA A 11 -35.04 -12.36 -13.41
C ALA A 11 -34.80 -13.56 -14.36
N GLN A 12 -34.03 -13.38 -15.44
CA GLN A 12 -33.67 -14.44 -16.40
C GLN A 12 -32.29 -15.08 -16.13
N GLY A 13 -31.45 -14.44 -15.32
CA GLY A 13 -30.09 -14.89 -15.07
C GLY A 13 -30.03 -16.17 -14.26
N ASP A 14 -29.42 -17.19 -14.86
CA ASP A 14 -29.10 -18.46 -14.24
C ASP A 14 -28.30 -18.28 -12.94
N PHE A 15 -28.38 -19.25 -12.02
CA PHE A 15 -27.77 -19.15 -10.67
C PHE A 15 -26.28 -18.78 -10.73
N VAL A 16 -25.58 -19.30 -11.75
CA VAL A 16 -24.16 -19.05 -12.00
C VAL A 16 -23.89 -17.58 -12.37
N THR A 17 -24.69 -16.97 -13.25
CA THR A 17 -24.52 -15.57 -13.66
C THR A 17 -24.66 -14.62 -12.48
N ARG A 18 -25.64 -14.86 -11.60
CA ARG A 18 -25.81 -14.09 -10.36
C ARG A 18 -24.62 -14.26 -9.42
N GLY A 19 -24.07 -15.48 -9.31
CA GLY A 19 -22.87 -15.77 -8.53
C GLY A 19 -21.64 -15.01 -9.02
N ILE A 20 -21.41 -14.97 -10.34
CA ILE A 20 -20.30 -14.23 -10.96
C ILE A 20 -20.47 -12.71 -10.72
N ALA A 21 -21.67 -12.17 -10.91
CA ALA A 21 -21.94 -10.76 -10.68
C ALA A 21 -21.71 -10.38 -9.20
N LEU A 22 -22.15 -11.22 -8.26
CA LEU A 22 -21.89 -11.03 -6.83
C LEU A 22 -20.39 -11.08 -6.50
N ALA A 23 -19.65 -12.03 -7.08
CA ALA A 23 -18.20 -12.12 -6.89
C ALA A 23 -17.48 -10.86 -7.38
N LEU A 24 -17.82 -10.35 -8.57
CA LEU A 24 -17.28 -9.10 -9.10
C LEU A 24 -17.63 -7.90 -8.20
N LEU A 25 -18.85 -7.86 -7.66
CA LEU A 25 -19.27 -6.82 -6.73
C LEU A 25 -18.44 -6.85 -5.44
N VAL A 26 -18.24 -8.03 -4.84
CA VAL A 26 -17.42 -8.19 -3.64
C VAL A 26 -15.96 -7.77 -3.91
N MET A 27 -15.40 -8.19 -5.05
CA MET A 27 -14.06 -7.76 -5.48
C MET A 27 -13.98 -6.23 -5.62
N SER A 28 -15.00 -5.59 -6.19
CA SER A 28 -15.06 -4.13 -6.32
C SER A 28 -15.04 -3.43 -4.97
N VAL A 29 -15.90 -3.87 -4.04
CA VAL A 29 -15.99 -3.30 -2.69
C VAL A 29 -14.68 -3.50 -1.92
N MET A 30 -14.08 -4.69 -1.98
CA MET A 30 -12.79 -4.97 -1.36
C MET A 30 -11.68 -4.07 -1.93
N SER A 31 -11.63 -3.92 -3.26
CA SER A 31 -10.66 -3.05 -3.93
C SER A 31 -10.77 -1.61 -3.44
N TRP A 32 -11.96 -1.02 -3.51
CA TRP A 32 -12.19 0.35 -3.06
C TRP A 32 -11.92 0.55 -1.56
N SER A 33 -12.30 -0.41 -0.72
CA SER A 33 -12.04 -0.35 0.72
C SER A 33 -10.54 -0.26 1.01
N VAL A 34 -9.74 -1.12 0.37
CA VAL A 34 -8.27 -1.08 0.53
C VAL A 34 -7.67 0.20 -0.05
N ILE A 35 -8.13 0.66 -1.22
CA ILE A 35 -7.65 1.91 -1.84
C ILE A 35 -7.86 3.10 -0.90
N VAL A 36 -9.07 3.25 -0.34
CA VAL A 36 -9.41 4.37 0.53
C VAL A 36 -8.64 4.29 1.85
N ILE A 37 -8.66 3.14 2.53
CA ILE A 37 -8.01 2.99 3.84
C ILE A 37 -6.50 3.17 3.72
N LYS A 38 -5.85 2.46 2.80
CA LYS A 38 -4.39 2.57 2.62
C LYS A 38 -3.99 3.92 2.03
N GLY A 39 -4.79 4.47 1.11
CA GLY A 39 -4.56 5.79 0.54
C GLY A 39 -4.59 6.89 1.59
N TRP A 40 -5.59 6.86 2.48
CA TRP A 40 -5.67 7.78 3.61
C TRP A 40 -4.47 7.64 4.54
N ASN A 41 -4.09 6.40 4.89
CA ASN A 41 -2.94 6.15 5.77
C ASN A 41 -1.63 6.70 5.17
N VAL A 42 -1.40 6.49 3.88
CA VAL A 42 -0.24 7.05 3.16
C VAL A 42 -0.26 8.58 3.18
N MET A 43 -1.42 9.20 2.90
CA MET A 43 -1.55 10.66 2.91
C MET A 43 -1.31 11.23 4.32
N ARG A 44 -1.92 10.62 5.34
CA ARG A 44 -1.73 10.97 6.75
C ARG A 44 -0.26 10.87 7.15
N LEU A 45 0.38 9.74 6.87
CA LEU A 45 1.78 9.51 7.22
C LEU A 45 2.71 10.52 6.52
N ASN A 46 2.51 10.78 5.23
CA ASN A 46 3.30 11.78 4.52
C ASN A 46 3.15 13.20 5.10
N ARG A 47 1.94 13.58 5.57
CA ARG A 47 1.72 14.87 6.21
C ARG A 47 2.37 14.95 7.59
N LEU A 48 2.25 13.89 8.40
CA LEU A 48 2.83 13.82 9.74
C LEU A 48 4.36 13.83 9.70
N THR A 49 4.97 12.95 8.91
CA THR A 49 6.43 12.80 8.84
C THR A 49 7.13 14.05 8.31
N LYS A 50 6.53 14.76 7.34
CA LYS A 50 7.20 15.90 6.68
C LYS A 50 7.64 16.97 7.69
N ASN A 51 6.82 17.24 8.71
CA ASN A 51 7.14 18.22 9.74
C ASN A 51 7.79 17.56 10.96
N ALA A 52 7.39 16.33 11.32
CA ALA A 52 7.88 15.63 12.49
C ALA A 52 9.35 15.20 12.38
N GLU A 53 9.81 14.74 11.21
CA GLU A 53 11.23 14.41 10.98
C GLU A 53 12.12 15.63 11.20
N GLN A 54 11.73 16.78 10.65
CA GLN A 54 12.48 18.03 10.85
C GLN A 54 12.45 18.45 12.32
N ALA A 55 11.28 18.43 12.96
CA ALA A 55 11.14 18.80 14.37
C ALA A 55 11.92 17.87 15.32
N PHE A 56 12.06 16.59 14.97
CA PHE A 56 12.89 15.62 15.70
C PHE A 56 14.38 15.99 15.63
N TRP A 57 14.92 16.25 14.43
CA TRP A 57 16.34 16.58 14.29
C TRP A 57 16.73 17.94 14.90
N HIS A 58 15.75 18.83 15.10
CA HIS A 58 15.95 20.14 15.74
C HIS A 58 15.64 20.14 17.25
N SER A 59 15.19 19.03 17.85
CA SER A 59 14.96 19.00 19.30
C SER A 59 16.28 18.97 20.06
N ASP A 60 16.33 19.60 21.23
CA ASP A 60 17.53 19.63 22.07
C ASP A 60 17.81 18.29 22.75
N ASP A 61 16.77 17.46 22.90
CA ASP A 61 16.86 16.13 23.50
C ASP A 61 16.04 15.09 22.70
N LEU A 62 16.44 13.83 22.80
CA LEU A 62 15.79 12.69 22.17
C LEU A 62 14.35 12.50 22.69
N ALA A 63 14.13 12.67 23.99
CA ALA A 63 12.81 12.52 24.60
C ALA A 63 11.79 13.53 24.03
N ASP A 64 12.22 14.78 23.82
CA ASP A 64 11.39 15.82 23.18
C ASP A 64 11.16 15.52 21.69
N GLY A 65 12.17 15.01 21.00
CA GLY A 65 12.06 14.56 19.61
C GLY A 65 11.03 13.42 19.45
N VAL A 66 11.11 12.38 20.28
CA VAL A 66 10.18 11.25 20.29
C VAL A 66 8.75 11.72 20.61
N LYS A 67 8.59 12.64 21.56
CA LYS A 67 7.30 13.24 21.90
C LYS A 67 6.71 14.01 20.70
N LYS A 68 7.53 14.77 19.96
CA LYS A 68 7.11 15.47 18.74
C LYS A 68 6.74 14.52 17.60
N LEU A 69 7.44 13.40 17.46
CA LEU A 69 7.06 12.30 16.54
C LEU A 69 5.73 11.64 16.92
N GLY A 70 5.44 11.53 18.23
CA GLY A 70 4.20 10.97 18.76
C GLY A 70 3.01 11.94 18.80
N ALA A 71 3.23 13.26 18.73
CA ALA A 71 2.16 14.26 18.90
C ALA A 71 1.01 14.17 17.87
N GLY A 72 1.21 13.50 16.74
CA GLY A 72 0.19 13.28 15.70
C GLY A 72 -0.33 11.85 15.55
N SER A 73 0.17 10.91 16.37
CA SER A 73 -0.14 9.48 16.27
C SER A 73 -0.34 8.86 17.65
N SER A 74 -1.43 8.10 17.80
CA SER A 74 -1.79 7.49 19.09
C SER A 74 -0.88 6.33 19.49
N THR A 75 -0.20 5.68 18.53
CA THR A 75 0.64 4.49 18.79
C THR A 75 1.87 4.40 17.86
N PRO A 76 2.96 3.72 18.28
CA PRO A 76 4.10 3.37 17.41
C PRO A 76 3.70 2.54 16.18
N HIS A 77 2.60 1.79 16.28
CA HIS A 77 2.08 0.98 15.18
C HIS A 77 1.60 1.83 13.99
N ASP A 78 1.06 3.03 14.27
CA ASP A 78 0.56 3.97 13.26
C ASP A 78 1.65 4.85 12.66
N ASN A 79 2.79 5.02 13.36
CA ASN A 79 3.89 5.86 12.92
C ASN A 79 5.22 5.07 12.91
N PRO A 80 5.66 4.56 11.75
CA PRO A 80 6.91 3.80 11.65
C PRO A 80 8.16 4.62 12.00
N PHE A 81 8.11 5.96 11.91
CA PHE A 81 9.21 6.82 12.35
C PHE A 81 9.32 6.87 13.89
N LEU A 82 8.18 6.88 14.58
CA LEU A 82 8.13 6.77 16.04
C LEU A 82 8.65 5.40 16.50
N ALA A 83 8.21 4.32 15.84
CA ALA A 83 8.67 2.97 16.13
C ALA A 83 10.19 2.84 16.01
N LEU A 84 10.80 3.39 14.94
CA LEU A 84 12.25 3.40 14.76
C LEU A 84 12.98 4.19 15.85
N ALA A 85 12.46 5.36 16.24
CA ALA A 85 13.10 6.19 17.27
C ALA A 85 13.08 5.48 18.65
N LEU A 86 11.95 4.87 19.01
CA LEU A 86 11.82 4.11 20.25
C LEU A 86 12.69 2.85 20.26
N SER A 87 12.70 2.09 19.16
CA SER A 87 13.53 0.89 19.02
C SER A 87 15.03 1.21 19.12
N GLY A 88 15.48 2.31 18.48
CA GLY A 88 16.86 2.76 18.60
C GLY A 88 17.23 3.18 20.04
N GLN A 89 16.30 3.85 20.74
CA GLN A 89 16.49 4.22 22.15
C GLN A 89 16.63 2.99 23.04
N GLU A 90 15.69 2.04 22.93
CA GLU A 90 15.69 0.80 23.71
C GLU A 90 16.96 -0.04 23.43
N ALA A 91 17.40 -0.10 22.17
CA ALA A 91 18.63 -0.79 21.79
C ALA A 91 19.89 -0.16 22.41
N ALA A 92 19.95 1.17 22.47
CA ALA A 92 21.07 1.88 23.10
C ALA A 92 21.07 1.69 24.62
N ASP A 93 19.91 1.82 25.27
CA ASP A 93 19.76 1.69 26.72
C ASP A 93 20.08 0.27 27.22
N HIS A 94 19.63 -0.76 26.48
CA HIS A 94 19.87 -2.17 26.83
C HIS A 94 21.36 -2.54 26.81
N HIS A 95 22.13 -1.97 25.88
CA HIS A 95 23.57 -2.17 25.84
C HIS A 95 24.31 -1.43 26.98
N HIS A 96 23.85 -0.21 27.35
CA HIS A 96 24.44 0.55 28.46
C HIS A 96 24.29 -0.16 29.82
N GLN A 97 23.22 -0.93 30.02
CA GLN A 97 22.95 -1.64 31.28
C GLN A 97 23.63 -3.02 31.36
N THR A 98 24.13 -3.56 30.24
CA THR A 98 24.56 -4.96 30.14
C THR A 98 26.01 -5.11 29.66
N GLN A 99 27.03 -4.90 30.50
CA GLN A 99 28.40 -5.43 30.26
C GLN A 99 29.12 -5.73 31.60
N PRO A 100 29.97 -6.79 31.76
CA PRO A 100 30.83 -7.43 30.73
C PRO A 100 31.01 -8.99 30.80
N HIS A 101 31.00 -9.70 29.65
CA HIS A 101 31.88 -10.87 29.41
C HIS A 101 32.55 -10.76 28.03
N LEU A 102 33.80 -11.23 27.92
CA LEU A 102 34.86 -10.69 27.05
C LEU A 102 35.06 -11.42 25.71
N HIS A 103 34.14 -12.28 25.24
CA HIS A 103 34.45 -13.11 24.07
C HIS A 103 33.36 -13.29 23.00
N ASP A 104 32.19 -12.64 23.14
CA ASP A 104 31.08 -12.83 22.19
C ASP A 104 30.31 -11.53 21.86
N ARG A 105 30.99 -10.38 22.01
CA ARG A 105 30.36 -9.06 21.93
C ARG A 105 30.12 -8.64 20.48
N MET A 106 28.86 -8.74 20.05
CA MET A 106 28.39 -7.96 18.91
C MET A 106 28.60 -6.46 19.22
N ASP A 107 29.16 -5.72 18.27
CA ASP A 107 29.42 -4.27 18.43
C ASP A 107 28.08 -3.53 18.69
N VAL A 108 28.12 -2.43 19.45
CA VAL A 108 26.94 -1.57 19.70
C VAL A 108 26.33 -1.13 18.38
N SER A 109 27.20 -0.78 17.43
CA SER A 109 26.81 -0.43 16.08
C SER A 109 26.00 -1.55 15.41
N ASP A 110 26.44 -2.79 15.55
CA ASP A 110 25.78 -3.96 14.94
C ASP A 110 24.45 -4.28 15.63
N TRP A 111 24.39 -4.19 16.97
CA TRP A 111 23.15 -4.39 17.74
C TRP A 111 22.09 -3.34 17.37
N VAL A 112 22.44 -2.05 17.41
CA VAL A 112 21.52 -0.96 17.05
C VAL A 112 21.08 -1.07 15.59
N THR A 113 22.01 -1.38 14.67
CA THR A 113 21.67 -1.61 13.25
C THR A 113 20.64 -2.73 13.10
N ARG A 114 20.81 -3.83 13.84
CA ARG A 114 19.90 -4.97 13.78
C ARG A 114 18.52 -4.62 14.30
N CYS A 115 18.39 -4.00 15.46
CA CYS A 115 17.10 -3.58 16.02
C CYS A 115 16.35 -2.60 15.10
N LEU A 116 17.07 -1.61 14.54
CA LEU A 116 16.50 -0.66 13.58
C LEU A 116 16.05 -1.36 12.29
N LYS A 117 16.84 -2.30 11.79
CA LYS A 117 16.50 -3.08 10.59
C LYS A 117 15.26 -3.95 10.82
N ASP A 118 15.21 -4.69 11.93
CA ASP A 118 14.07 -5.55 12.26
C ASP A 118 12.78 -4.72 12.37
N THR A 119 12.85 -3.58 13.06
CA THR A 119 11.72 -2.63 13.19
C THR A 119 11.29 -2.05 11.84
N MET A 120 12.25 -1.74 10.96
CA MET A 120 11.99 -1.27 9.61
C MET A 120 11.29 -2.36 8.79
N ASP A 121 11.80 -3.59 8.80
CA ASP A 121 11.26 -4.71 8.03
C ASP A 121 9.83 -5.04 8.45
N GLU A 122 9.53 -5.04 9.76
CA GLU A 122 8.16 -5.16 10.25
C GLU A 122 7.24 -4.02 9.76
N SER A 123 7.74 -2.79 9.80
CA SER A 123 6.99 -1.61 9.34
C SER A 123 6.69 -1.71 7.84
N VAL A 124 7.66 -2.15 7.05
CA VAL A 124 7.51 -2.39 5.60
C VAL A 124 6.47 -3.49 5.34
N ALA A 125 6.55 -4.61 6.06
CA ALA A 125 5.61 -5.71 5.93
C ALA A 125 4.16 -5.25 6.22
N ARG A 126 3.95 -4.46 7.28
CA ARG A 126 2.64 -3.87 7.59
C ARG A 126 2.15 -2.94 6.49
N MET A 127 3.02 -2.13 5.88
CA MET A 127 2.64 -1.25 4.77
C MET A 127 2.24 -2.04 3.52
N GLN A 128 2.91 -3.17 3.25
CA GLN A 128 2.65 -4.06 2.11
C GLN A 128 1.41 -4.95 2.31
N SER A 129 0.97 -5.16 3.56
CA SER A 129 -0.25 -5.93 3.85
C SER A 129 -1.47 -5.41 3.07
N GLY A 130 -2.28 -6.32 2.54
CA GLY A 130 -3.49 -5.99 1.77
C GLY A 130 -3.26 -5.56 0.32
N LEU A 131 -2.03 -5.19 -0.09
CA LEU A 131 -1.74 -4.89 -1.50
C LEU A 131 -1.88 -6.13 -2.40
N ALA A 132 -1.61 -7.32 -1.85
CA ALA A 132 -1.82 -8.59 -2.55
C ALA A 132 -3.28 -8.77 -3.01
N ILE A 133 -4.26 -8.31 -2.23
CA ILE A 133 -5.68 -8.38 -2.59
C ILE A 133 -5.96 -7.56 -3.85
N LEU A 134 -5.44 -6.33 -3.92
CA LEU A 134 -5.57 -5.49 -5.12
C LEU A 134 -4.86 -6.08 -6.34
N ALA A 135 -3.66 -6.65 -6.14
CA ALA A 135 -2.93 -7.30 -7.22
C ALA A 135 -3.71 -8.51 -7.77
N SER A 136 -4.24 -9.35 -6.89
CA SER A 136 -5.05 -10.52 -7.25
C SER A 136 -6.36 -10.11 -7.92
N ILE A 137 -7.09 -9.13 -7.38
CA ILE A 137 -8.35 -8.66 -7.99
C ILE A 137 -8.06 -8.03 -9.36
N GLY A 138 -7.02 -7.21 -9.47
CA GLY A 138 -6.61 -6.59 -10.72
C GLY A 138 -6.27 -7.59 -11.83
N SER A 139 -5.68 -8.74 -11.49
CA SER A 139 -5.36 -9.78 -12.46
C SER A 139 -6.51 -10.76 -12.72
N THR A 140 -7.36 -11.05 -11.74
CA THR A 140 -8.40 -12.09 -11.85
C THR A 140 -9.76 -11.57 -12.29
N ALA A 141 -10.15 -10.35 -11.92
CA ALA A 141 -11.47 -9.79 -12.25
C ALA A 141 -11.79 -9.77 -13.77
N PRO A 142 -10.86 -9.48 -14.69
CA PRO A 142 -11.14 -9.56 -16.13
C PRO A 142 -11.51 -10.99 -16.57
N PHE A 143 -10.84 -12.01 -16.02
CA PHE A 143 -11.12 -13.41 -16.35
C PHE A 143 -12.44 -13.90 -15.76
N VAL A 144 -12.81 -13.40 -14.56
CA VAL A 144 -14.12 -13.64 -13.97
C VAL A 144 -15.23 -13.05 -14.85
N GLY A 145 -15.04 -11.83 -15.37
CA GLY A 145 -15.96 -11.20 -16.33
C GLY A 145 -16.04 -11.97 -17.65
N LEU A 146 -14.89 -12.39 -18.18
CA LEU A 146 -14.79 -13.21 -19.40
C LEU A 146 -15.54 -14.54 -19.24
N PHE A 147 -15.39 -15.20 -18.08
CA PHE A 147 -16.12 -16.41 -17.76
C PHE A 147 -17.64 -16.18 -17.75
N GLY A 148 -18.09 -15.05 -17.18
CA GLY A 148 -19.50 -14.66 -17.23
C GLY A 148 -20.05 -14.50 -18.65
N THR A 149 -19.29 -13.87 -19.56
CA THR A 149 -19.65 -13.79 -20.98
C THR A 149 -19.77 -15.17 -21.63
N VAL A 150 -18.78 -16.05 -21.42
CA VAL A 150 -18.77 -17.39 -22.02
C VAL A 150 -19.96 -18.21 -21.53
N TRP A 151 -20.26 -18.15 -20.23
CA TRP A 151 -21.40 -18.83 -19.64
C TRP A 151 -22.75 -18.32 -20.18
N GLY A 152 -22.89 -16.99 -20.32
CA GLY A 152 -24.09 -16.37 -20.87
C GLY A 152 -24.35 -16.76 -22.32
N ILE A 153 -23.31 -16.72 -23.16
CA ILE A 153 -23.40 -17.14 -24.57
C ILE A 153 -23.73 -18.64 -24.65
N TYR A 154 -23.13 -19.48 -23.81
CA TYR A 154 -23.43 -20.91 -23.76
C TYR A 154 -24.91 -21.19 -23.45
N HIS A 155 -25.48 -20.52 -22.45
CA HIS A 155 -26.90 -20.68 -22.10
C HIS A 155 -27.83 -20.17 -23.20
N ALA A 156 -27.48 -19.05 -23.84
CA ALA A 156 -28.22 -18.53 -24.97
C ALA A 156 -28.28 -19.54 -26.13
N LEU A 157 -27.15 -20.15 -26.49
CA LEU A 157 -27.07 -21.13 -27.57
C LEU A 157 -27.84 -22.42 -27.24
N LEU A 158 -27.83 -22.87 -25.98
CA LEU A 158 -28.65 -24.00 -25.54
C LEU A 158 -30.15 -23.71 -25.68
N ALA A 159 -30.60 -22.52 -25.28
CA ALA A 159 -32.01 -22.13 -25.39
C ALA A 159 -32.47 -22.07 -26.85
N ILE A 160 -31.63 -21.51 -27.74
CA ILE A 160 -31.90 -21.47 -29.19
C ILE A 160 -31.99 -22.89 -29.76
N GLY A 161 -31.02 -23.75 -29.42
CA GLY A 161 -30.99 -25.14 -29.87
C GLY A 161 -32.21 -25.94 -29.42
N ALA A 162 -32.70 -25.70 -28.20
CA ALA A 162 -33.92 -26.34 -27.68
C ALA A 162 -35.20 -25.81 -28.35
N SER A 163 -35.24 -24.53 -28.73
CA SER A 163 -36.42 -23.90 -29.36
C SER A 163 -36.56 -24.21 -30.85
N GLY A 164 -35.48 -24.63 -31.53
CA GLY A 164 -35.45 -24.91 -32.96
C GLY A 164 -35.61 -23.68 -33.88
N GLN A 165 -35.68 -22.47 -33.32
CA GLN A 165 -35.86 -21.21 -34.06
C GLN A 165 -34.57 -20.38 -34.01
N SER A 166 -33.98 -20.10 -35.18
CA SER A 166 -32.68 -19.42 -35.30
C SER A 166 -32.78 -17.97 -35.79
N SER A 167 -33.80 -17.21 -35.37
CA SER A 167 -33.90 -15.79 -35.73
C SER A 167 -32.83 -14.95 -35.03
N ILE A 168 -32.23 -13.99 -35.74
CA ILE A 168 -31.22 -13.05 -35.21
C ILE A 168 -31.67 -12.35 -33.92
N ASP A 169 -32.95 -11.99 -33.83
CA ASP A 169 -33.51 -11.31 -32.65
C ASP A 169 -33.40 -12.14 -31.35
N GLN A 170 -33.41 -13.48 -31.46
CA GLN A 170 -33.28 -14.39 -30.32
C GLN A 170 -31.82 -14.55 -29.86
N VAL A 171 -30.85 -14.23 -30.72
CA VAL A 171 -29.41 -14.32 -30.41
C VAL A 171 -28.90 -12.98 -29.88
N ALA A 172 -29.32 -11.87 -30.49
CA ALA A 172 -28.75 -10.55 -30.25
C ALA A 172 -28.92 -10.07 -28.80
N GLY A 173 -30.07 -10.32 -28.18
CA GLY A 173 -30.35 -9.93 -26.80
C GLY A 173 -29.42 -10.63 -25.79
N PRO A 174 -29.46 -11.97 -25.67
CA PRO A 174 -28.65 -12.71 -24.70
C PRO A 174 -27.14 -12.53 -24.88
N VAL A 175 -26.67 -12.41 -26.12
CA VAL A 175 -25.24 -12.13 -26.40
C VAL A 175 -24.86 -10.72 -25.92
N GLY A 176 -25.72 -9.72 -26.15
CA GLY A 176 -25.51 -8.36 -25.65
C GLY A 176 -25.46 -8.30 -24.13
N GLU A 177 -26.35 -9.01 -23.44
CA GLU A 177 -26.36 -9.11 -21.97
C GLU A 177 -25.10 -9.80 -21.43
N ALA A 178 -24.62 -10.84 -22.11
CA ALA A 178 -23.38 -11.51 -21.74
C ALA A 178 -22.19 -10.55 -21.75
N LEU A 179 -22.06 -9.70 -22.78
CA LEU A 179 -20.93 -8.75 -22.94
C LEU A 179 -20.81 -7.76 -21.76
N ILE A 180 -21.91 -7.46 -21.07
CA ILE A 180 -21.92 -6.60 -19.89
C ILE A 180 -21.05 -7.18 -18.76
N MET A 181 -20.95 -8.51 -18.64
CA MET A 181 -20.13 -9.15 -17.59
C MET A 181 -18.64 -8.91 -17.79
N THR A 182 -18.15 -8.91 -19.04
CA THR A 182 -16.76 -8.55 -19.33
C THR A 182 -16.51 -7.08 -19.03
N ALA A 183 -17.44 -6.19 -19.39
CA ALA A 183 -17.33 -4.77 -19.07
C ALA A 183 -17.24 -4.54 -17.54
N PHE A 184 -18.03 -5.25 -16.75
CA PHE A 184 -17.91 -5.21 -15.29
C PHE A 184 -16.58 -5.76 -14.77
N GLY A 185 -16.09 -6.88 -15.33
CA GLY A 185 -14.77 -7.42 -14.98
C GLY A 185 -13.65 -6.38 -15.16
N LEU A 186 -13.66 -5.65 -16.27
CA LEU A 186 -12.72 -4.56 -16.54
C LEU A 186 -12.93 -3.36 -15.62
N PHE A 187 -14.18 -2.98 -15.37
CA PHE A 187 -14.52 -1.89 -14.44
C PHE A 187 -14.02 -2.14 -13.02
N VAL A 188 -13.99 -3.40 -12.57
CA VAL A 188 -13.42 -3.80 -11.27
C VAL A 188 -11.90 -3.85 -11.31
N ALA A 189 -11.32 -4.37 -12.40
CA ALA A 189 -9.88 -4.58 -12.53
C ALA A 189 -9.09 -3.26 -12.63
N ILE A 190 -9.56 -2.31 -13.43
CA ILE A 190 -8.82 -1.07 -13.74
C ILE A 190 -8.52 -0.27 -12.45
N PRO A 191 -9.50 0.05 -11.58
CA PRO A 191 -9.23 0.73 -10.32
C PRO A 191 -8.31 -0.07 -9.39
N ALA A 192 -8.45 -1.40 -9.34
CA ALA A 192 -7.62 -2.27 -8.50
C ALA A 192 -6.13 -2.19 -8.90
N VAL A 193 -5.84 -2.28 -10.21
CA VAL A 193 -4.47 -2.18 -10.74
C VAL A 193 -3.89 -0.78 -10.53
N LEU A 194 -4.68 0.27 -10.79
CA LEU A 194 -4.24 1.66 -10.56
C LEU A 194 -3.95 1.91 -9.07
N GLY A 195 -4.85 1.47 -8.19
CA GLY A 195 -4.69 1.56 -6.75
C GLY A 195 -3.44 0.82 -6.26
N TYR A 196 -3.21 -0.40 -6.75
CA TYR A 196 -2.03 -1.21 -6.40
C TYR A 196 -0.74 -0.47 -6.76
N ASN A 197 -0.66 0.04 -7.99
CA ASN A 197 0.52 0.73 -8.50
C ASN A 197 0.78 2.05 -7.74
N ALA A 198 -0.28 2.82 -7.46
CA ALA A 198 -0.18 4.07 -6.71
C ALA A 198 0.28 3.83 -5.27
N LEU A 199 -0.32 2.87 -4.56
CA LEU A 199 0.03 2.52 -3.19
C LEU A 199 1.45 1.94 -3.10
N THR A 200 1.83 1.07 -4.03
CA THR A 200 3.20 0.50 -4.08
C THR A 200 4.24 1.60 -4.28
N ARG A 201 3.99 2.55 -5.20
CA ARG A 201 4.89 3.69 -5.42
C ARG A 201 5.00 4.57 -4.17
N ALA A 202 3.87 4.87 -3.53
CA ALA A 202 3.87 5.70 -2.33
C ALA A 202 4.57 5.01 -1.15
N ASN A 203 4.36 3.70 -0.98
CA ASN A 203 5.06 2.89 0.02
C ASN A 203 6.57 2.93 -0.21
N LYS A 204 7.06 2.72 -1.45
CA LYS A 204 8.49 2.83 -1.78
C LYS A 204 9.08 4.18 -1.37
N ALA A 205 8.36 5.28 -1.61
CA ALA A 205 8.81 6.61 -1.22
C ALA A 205 8.91 6.77 0.31
N ILE A 206 7.98 6.19 1.07
CA ILE A 206 8.03 6.20 2.54
C ILE A 206 9.16 5.30 3.06
N VAL A 207 9.37 4.11 2.49
CA VAL A 207 10.49 3.23 2.87
C VAL A 207 11.84 3.90 2.66
N ALA A 208 12.03 4.63 1.56
CA ALA A 208 13.25 5.41 1.34
C ALA A 208 13.48 6.48 2.43
N LYS A 209 12.41 7.14 2.91
CA LYS A 209 12.49 8.08 4.03
C LYS A 209 12.81 7.38 5.35
N LEU A 210 12.18 6.23 5.63
CA LEU A 210 12.44 5.43 6.82
C LEU A 210 13.89 4.96 6.87
N SER A 211 14.44 4.47 5.76
CA SER A 211 15.84 4.05 5.67
C SER A 211 16.80 5.21 5.94
N ARG A 212 16.53 6.42 5.39
CA ARG A 212 17.32 7.61 5.71
C ARG A 212 17.23 7.98 7.19
N PHE A 213 16.03 7.91 7.77
CA PHE A 213 15.82 8.20 9.18
C PHE A 213 16.55 7.19 10.09
N ALA A 214 16.49 5.90 9.76
CA ALA A 214 17.20 4.84 10.48
C ALA A 214 18.72 5.03 10.45
N HIS A 215 19.31 5.37 9.29
CA HIS A 215 20.73 5.73 9.23
C HIS A 215 21.06 6.95 10.09
N GLY A 216 20.15 7.93 10.11
CA GLY A 216 20.22 9.08 10.99
C GLY A 216 20.34 8.68 12.47
N LEU A 217 19.41 7.82 12.91
CA LEU A 217 19.35 7.32 14.28
C LEU A 217 20.58 6.50 14.64
N HIS A 218 21.01 5.60 13.76
CA HIS A 218 22.21 4.80 13.96
C HIS A 218 23.44 5.69 14.20
N ALA A 219 23.66 6.69 13.34
CA ALA A 219 24.76 7.63 13.54
C ALA A 219 24.63 8.39 14.87
N PHE A 220 23.42 8.85 15.22
CA PHE A 220 23.16 9.54 16.49
C PHE A 220 23.47 8.66 17.71
N PHE A 221 23.00 7.41 17.74
CA PHE A 221 23.19 6.50 18.88
C PHE A 221 24.63 5.96 18.99
N VAL A 222 25.32 5.76 17.87
CA VAL A 222 26.69 5.20 17.87
C VAL A 222 27.75 6.28 18.07
N THR A 223 27.57 7.46 17.49
CA THR A 223 28.62 8.52 17.48
C THR A 223 28.29 9.71 18.37
N GLY A 224 27.04 9.84 18.85
CA GLY A 224 26.56 11.03 19.57
C GLY A 224 26.43 12.29 18.71
N ALA A 225 26.87 12.25 17.44
CA ALA A 225 26.78 13.38 16.53
C ALA A 225 25.43 13.40 15.81
N ARG A 226 24.73 14.54 15.87
CA ARG A 226 23.60 14.79 15.00
C ARG A 226 24.13 14.91 13.57
N LEU A 227 23.59 14.13 12.63
CA LEU A 227 23.84 14.34 11.21
C LEU A 227 23.26 15.71 10.83
N SER A 228 24.10 16.75 10.89
CA SER A 228 23.80 18.05 10.29
C SER A 228 23.42 17.83 8.85
N SER A 229 22.15 18.07 8.51
CA SER A 229 21.68 18.11 7.13
C SER A 229 22.62 19.01 6.34
N SER A 230 23.46 18.41 5.49
CA SER A 230 24.41 19.15 4.68
C SER A 230 23.63 20.14 3.81
N LYS A 231 23.68 21.42 4.18
CA LYS A 231 23.21 22.54 3.38
C LYS A 231 23.95 22.49 2.05
N ARG A 232 23.30 21.91 1.04
CA ARG A 232 23.77 21.96 -0.34
C ARG A 232 23.52 23.39 -0.85
N GLY A 233 24.58 24.19 -0.83
CA GLY A 233 24.65 25.49 -1.49
C GLY A 233 24.69 26.66 -0.51
N ASP A 234 25.90 27.16 -0.25
CA ASP A 234 26.14 28.59 -0.35
C ASP A 234 27.64 28.89 -0.56
N GLY A 235 27.95 29.65 -1.61
CA GLY A 235 29.13 30.52 -1.64
C GLY A 235 30.52 29.91 -1.84
N LEU A 236 30.74 29.11 -2.90
CA LEU A 236 32.06 29.14 -3.57
C LEU A 236 32.16 30.46 -4.36
N ARG A 237 32.22 31.58 -3.62
CA ARG A 237 32.70 32.85 -4.15
C ARG A 237 34.20 32.66 -4.35
N LEU A 238 34.54 32.42 -5.62
CA LEU A 238 35.86 32.59 -6.19
C LEU A 238 36.56 33.78 -5.51
N ALA A 239 37.56 33.45 -4.70
CA ALA A 239 38.58 34.38 -4.28
C ALA A 239 39.43 34.72 -5.52
N THR A 240 38.90 35.57 -6.39
CA THR A 240 39.74 36.33 -7.32
C THR A 240 40.21 37.57 -6.57
N ARG A 241 41.26 37.40 -5.76
CA ARG A 241 42.14 38.49 -5.35
C ARG A 241 43.30 38.53 -6.34
N ALA A 242 43.36 39.66 -7.06
CA ALA A 242 44.54 40.36 -7.57
C ALA A 242 45.83 39.56 -7.83
N ASN A 243 46.21 39.47 -9.11
CA ASN A 243 47.25 40.33 -9.70
C ASN A 243 47.14 40.32 -11.23
#